data_AF-A0AAU2EDV2-F1
#
_entry.id   AF-A0AAU2EDV2-F1
#
_cell.length_a   1.000
_cell.length_b   1.000
_cell.length_c   1.000
_cell.angle_alpha   90.00
_cell.angle_beta   90.00
_cell.angle_gamma   90.00
#
_symmetry.space_group_name_H-M   'P 1'
#
loop_
_entity.id
_entity.type
_entity.pdbx_description
1 polymer ?
#
loop_
_entity_poly.entity_id
_entity_poly.type
_entity_poly.pdbx_seq_one_letter_code
_entity_poly.pdbx_strand_id
1 'polypeptide(L)'
;MTGGIGKRTLAVPPSRRAAFFDLRGGAGDSVDPARAAMQRHRAEGDLVVLLLPIFDGASQDGYRGAAADVVLYYSPTANASNSRLAIVVGLMATMELSASRCFGYGDHPESAGMLCAVGNPRVLGDDPEIRRVAKERGWPTIEAPSSANS
;
A
#
# COMPACT_ATOMS: atom_id res chain seq x y z
N MET A 1 -48.01 4.58 -29.68
CA MET A 1 -46.56 4.37 -29.81
C MET A 1 -45.86 5.24 -28.77
N THR A 2 -45.43 4.67 -27.65
CA THR A 2 -44.67 5.37 -26.60
C THR A 2 -43.45 4.52 -26.27
N GLY A 3 -42.28 4.94 -26.76
CA GLY A 3 -41.01 4.25 -26.57
C GLY A 3 -40.44 4.52 -25.18
N GLY A 4 -40.24 3.46 -24.41
CA GLY A 4 -39.54 3.50 -23.14
C GLY A 4 -38.03 3.47 -23.35
N ILE A 5 -37.34 4.51 -22.88
CA ILE A 5 -35.87 4.55 -22.82
C ILE A 5 -35.44 3.67 -21.66
N GLY A 6 -35.03 2.44 -21.95
CA GLY A 6 -34.51 1.52 -20.95
C GLY A 6 -33.21 2.07 -20.34
N LYS A 7 -33.22 2.33 -19.02
CA LYS A 7 -32.00 2.54 -18.22
C LYS A 7 -31.17 1.25 -18.28
N ARG A 8 -30.23 1.16 -19.22
CA ARG A 8 -29.16 0.16 -19.15
C ARG A 8 -28.20 0.60 -18.06
N THR A 9 -28.30 -0.01 -16.90
CA THR A 9 -27.21 -0.01 -15.92
C THR A 9 -26.04 -0.72 -16.58
N LEU A 10 -25.02 0.04 -17.01
CA LEU A 10 -23.73 -0.53 -17.38
C LEU A 10 -23.19 -1.20 -16.12
N ALA A 11 -23.22 -2.54 -16.10
CA ALA A 11 -22.50 -3.29 -15.09
C ALA A 11 -21.01 -2.99 -15.28
N VAL A 12 -20.47 -2.09 -14.47
CA VAL A 12 -19.04 -1.85 -14.41
C VAL A 12 -18.43 -3.18 -13.97
N PRO A 13 -17.56 -3.82 -14.76
CA PRO A 13 -16.88 -5.02 -14.33
C PRO A 13 -16.20 -4.75 -12.99
N PRO A 14 -16.18 -5.71 -12.05
CA PRO A 14 -15.60 -5.46 -10.74
C PRO A 14 -14.14 -5.01 -10.92
N SER A 15 -13.87 -3.74 -10.60
CA SER A 15 -12.52 -3.18 -10.69
C SER A 15 -11.54 -4.04 -9.89
N ARG A 16 -10.37 -4.29 -10.46
CA ARG A 16 -9.33 -5.11 -9.82
C ARG A 16 -8.94 -4.49 -8.47
N ARG A 17 -8.69 -5.31 -7.45
CA ARG A 17 -8.15 -4.84 -6.17
C ARG A 17 -6.63 -4.72 -6.27
N ALA A 18 -6.04 -3.81 -5.49
CA ALA A 18 -4.60 -3.65 -5.40
C ALA A 18 -4.16 -3.42 -3.96
N ALA A 19 -2.93 -3.82 -3.65
CA ALA A 19 -2.28 -3.57 -2.38
C ALA A 19 -0.97 -2.81 -2.61
N PHE A 20 -0.90 -1.59 -2.07
CA PHE A 20 0.25 -0.70 -2.15
C PHE A 20 1.05 -0.78 -0.85
N PHE A 21 2.37 -0.92 -0.96
CA PHE A 21 3.29 -1.02 0.15
C PHE A 21 4.34 0.10 0.04
N ASP A 22 4.44 0.99 1.02
CA ASP A 22 5.48 2.01 1.10
C ASP A 22 6.36 1.72 2.32
N LEU A 23 7.57 1.21 2.08
CA LEU A 23 8.41 0.58 3.11
C LEU A 23 9.83 1.13 3.07
N ARG A 24 10.50 1.27 4.23
CA ARG A 24 11.83 1.89 4.35
C ARG A 24 13.04 1.03 3.90
N GLY A 25 12.83 -0.15 3.29
CA GLY A 25 13.92 -0.89 2.64
C GLY A 25 14.52 -2.09 3.39
N GLY A 26 13.78 -2.72 4.30
CA GLY A 26 13.93 -4.17 4.47
C GLY A 26 14.71 -4.71 5.68
N ALA A 27 14.92 -3.92 6.74
CA ALA A 27 15.30 -4.46 8.04
C ALA A 27 14.38 -3.89 9.12
N GLY A 28 13.81 -4.76 9.96
CA GLY A 28 12.98 -4.37 11.10
C GLY A 28 11.61 -5.02 11.12
N ASP A 29 10.81 -4.57 12.09
CA ASP A 29 9.54 -5.18 12.53
C ASP A 29 8.44 -5.18 11.44
N SER A 30 8.61 -4.43 10.36
CA SER A 30 7.65 -4.37 9.25
C SER A 30 7.85 -5.45 8.19
N VAL A 31 9.03 -6.10 8.11
CA VAL A 31 9.40 -6.97 6.98
C VAL A 31 8.51 -8.21 6.89
N ASP A 32 8.43 -8.99 7.96
CA ASP A 32 7.65 -10.23 7.96
C ASP A 32 6.14 -9.97 7.80
N PRO A 33 5.53 -9.02 8.52
CA PRO A 33 4.14 -8.62 8.27
C PRO A 33 3.88 -8.17 6.83
N ALA A 34 4.81 -7.39 6.24
CA ALA A 34 4.69 -6.94 4.87
C ALA A 34 4.74 -8.12 3.88
N ARG A 35 5.69 -9.04 4.03
CA ARG A 35 5.81 -10.22 3.15
C ARG A 35 4.58 -11.11 3.26
N ALA A 36 4.08 -11.36 4.46
CA ALA A 36 2.85 -12.13 4.67
C ALA A 36 1.63 -11.46 4.00
N ALA A 37 1.49 -10.15 4.14
CA ALA A 37 0.42 -9.39 3.48
C ALA A 37 0.54 -9.43 1.95
N MET A 38 1.74 -9.27 1.39
CA MET A 38 1.96 -9.38 -0.07
C MET A 38 1.59 -10.77 -0.59
N GLN A 39 2.02 -11.83 0.10
CA GLN A 39 1.68 -13.21 -0.27
C GLN A 39 0.18 -13.45 -0.26
N ARG A 40 -0.52 -12.96 0.77
CA ARG A 40 -1.97 -13.06 0.88
C ARG A 40 -2.66 -12.35 -0.29
N HIS A 41 -2.31 -11.09 -0.55
CA HIS A 41 -2.91 -10.33 -1.65
C HIS A 41 -2.69 -10.99 -3.01
N ARG A 42 -1.48 -11.49 -3.25
CA ARG A 42 -1.16 -12.26 -4.46
C ARG A 42 -2.02 -13.52 -4.57
N ALA A 43 -2.19 -14.28 -3.49
CA ALA A 43 -3.02 -15.48 -3.46
C ALA A 43 -4.51 -15.17 -3.70
N GLU A 44 -4.97 -13.99 -3.31
CA GLU A 44 -6.33 -13.52 -3.56
C GLU A 44 -6.51 -12.88 -4.97
N GLY A 45 -5.45 -12.81 -5.78
CA GLY A 45 -5.49 -12.27 -7.14
C GLY A 45 -5.38 -10.74 -7.24
N ASP A 46 -5.01 -10.08 -6.15
CA ASP A 46 -4.83 -8.63 -6.11
C ASP A 46 -3.52 -8.23 -6.78
N LEU A 47 -3.47 -7.03 -7.37
CA LEU A 47 -2.21 -6.46 -7.82
C LEU A 47 -1.36 -6.06 -6.61
N VAL A 48 -0.13 -6.54 -6.51
CA VAL A 48 0.79 -6.16 -5.43
C VAL A 48 1.82 -5.15 -5.92
N VAL A 49 1.81 -3.95 -5.36
CA VAL A 49 2.68 -2.83 -5.73
C VAL A 49 3.56 -2.45 -4.54
N LEU A 50 4.88 -2.50 -4.72
CA LEU A 50 5.86 -2.14 -3.71
C LEU A 50 6.59 -0.85 -4.11
N LEU A 51 6.49 0.18 -3.26
CA LEU A 51 7.15 1.47 -3.39
C LEU A 51 8.38 1.47 -2.48
N LEU A 52 9.55 1.71 -3.06
CA LEU A 52 10.81 1.75 -2.32
C LEU A 52 11.54 3.06 -2.59
N PRO A 53 12.02 3.77 -1.55
CA PRO A 53 12.86 4.93 -1.74
C PRO A 53 14.21 4.52 -2.35
N ILE A 54 14.74 5.34 -3.26
CA ILE A 54 16.12 5.25 -3.73
C ILE A 54 16.98 5.94 -2.67
N PHE A 55 17.77 5.16 -1.93
CA PHE A 55 18.84 5.68 -1.09
C PHE A 55 20.17 5.60 -1.85
N ASP A 56 21.00 6.61 -1.64
CA ASP A 56 22.40 6.66 -2.04
C ASP A 56 23.21 5.63 -1.23
N GLY A 57 23.12 4.36 -1.63
CA GLY A 57 24.03 3.29 -1.20
C GLY A 57 23.52 2.31 -0.14
N ALA A 58 22.26 2.37 0.31
CA ALA A 58 21.70 1.42 1.27
C ALA A 58 20.87 0.31 0.60
N SER A 59 21.12 -0.92 1.05
CA SER A 59 20.56 -2.19 0.58
C SER A 59 19.02 -2.21 0.53
N GLN A 60 18.49 -2.67 -0.61
CA GLN A 60 17.08 -2.99 -0.87
C GLN A 60 16.77 -4.48 -0.56
N ASP A 61 17.69 -5.19 0.11
CA ASP A 61 17.70 -6.66 0.08
C ASP A 61 16.54 -7.31 0.86
N GLY A 62 15.96 -6.62 1.86
CA GLY A 62 14.90 -7.23 2.67
C GLY A 62 13.59 -7.53 1.93
N TYR A 63 13.36 -6.89 0.77
CA TYR A 63 12.25 -7.21 -0.12
C TYR A 63 12.69 -7.93 -1.39
N ARG A 64 13.94 -8.40 -1.45
CA ARG A 64 14.38 -9.29 -2.53
C ARG A 64 13.56 -10.57 -2.50
N GLY A 65 12.93 -10.93 -3.62
CA GLY A 65 11.99 -12.05 -3.67
C GLY A 65 10.68 -11.81 -2.92
N ALA A 66 10.32 -10.55 -2.67
CA ALA A 66 8.96 -10.19 -2.24
C ALA A 66 7.94 -10.55 -3.33
N ALA A 67 6.72 -10.85 -2.91
CA ALA A 67 5.62 -11.27 -3.79
C ALA A 67 4.96 -10.07 -4.51
N ALA A 68 5.76 -9.09 -4.94
CA ALA A 68 5.31 -7.91 -5.66
C ALA A 68 5.21 -8.18 -7.17
N ASP A 69 4.13 -7.69 -7.80
CA ASP A 69 3.99 -7.70 -9.25
C ASP A 69 4.67 -6.48 -9.89
N VAL A 70 4.68 -5.35 -9.16
CA VAL A 70 5.28 -4.09 -9.58
C VAL A 70 6.13 -3.55 -8.44
N VAL A 71 7.38 -3.18 -8.76
CA VAL A 71 8.27 -2.47 -7.82
C VAL A 71 8.56 -1.09 -8.41
N LEU A 72 8.22 -0.03 -7.67
CA LEU A 72 8.44 1.35 -8.05
C LEU A 72 9.48 1.98 -7.13
N TYR A 73 10.54 2.50 -7.74
CA TYR A 73 11.56 3.24 -7.02
C TYR A 73 11.29 4.73 -7.12
N TYR A 74 11.41 5.46 -6.02
CA TYR A 74 11.22 6.92 -6.00
C TYR A 74 12.36 7.61 -5.24
N SER A 75 12.77 8.79 -5.71
CA SER A 75 13.73 9.61 -4.96
C SER A 75 12.98 10.38 -3.86
N PRO A 76 13.32 10.20 -2.58
CA PRO A 76 12.80 11.06 -1.52
C PRO A 76 13.43 12.46 -1.66
N THR A 77 12.71 13.41 -2.25
CA THR A 77 13.07 14.83 -2.15
C THR A 77 12.52 15.41 -0.83
N ALA A 78 13.09 16.51 -0.32
CA ALA A 78 12.69 17.10 0.96
C ALA A 78 11.19 17.51 1.07
N ASN A 79 10.43 17.49 -0.04
CA ASN A 79 8.98 17.72 -0.11
C ASN A 79 8.16 16.47 -0.50
N ALA A 80 8.71 15.26 -0.31
CA ALA A 80 8.24 13.99 -0.90
C ALA A 80 6.95 13.36 -0.32
N SER A 81 6.26 13.97 0.65
CA SER A 81 4.94 13.46 1.07
C SER A 81 3.96 13.44 -0.12
N ASN A 82 4.12 14.39 -1.05
CA ASN A 82 3.31 14.48 -2.27
C ASN A 82 3.72 13.49 -3.37
N SER A 83 4.96 13.00 -3.40
CA SER A 83 5.42 12.13 -4.50
C SER A 83 4.82 10.73 -4.41
N ARG A 84 4.78 10.14 -3.21
CA ARG A 84 4.18 8.81 -2.98
C ARG A 84 2.68 8.80 -3.24
N LEU A 85 1.98 9.81 -2.74
CA LEU A 85 0.56 10.01 -2.98
C LEU A 85 0.28 10.14 -4.49
N ALA A 86 1.05 10.98 -5.19
CA ALA A 86 0.91 11.15 -6.64
C ALA A 86 1.16 9.85 -7.41
N ILE A 87 2.16 9.06 -7.02
CA ILE A 87 2.43 7.74 -7.61
C ILE A 87 1.23 6.81 -7.45
N VAL A 88 0.69 6.68 -6.23
CA VAL A 88 -0.43 5.75 -5.96
C VAL A 88 -1.72 6.21 -6.63
N VAL A 89 -2.06 7.50 -6.55
CA VAL A 89 -3.23 8.07 -7.24
C VAL A 89 -3.10 7.94 -8.75
N GLY A 90 -1.91 8.23 -9.31
CA GLY A 90 -1.63 8.06 -10.73
C GLY A 90 -1.79 6.61 -11.18
N LEU A 91 -1.24 5.66 -10.43
CA LEU A 91 -1.37 4.24 -10.76
C LEU A 91 -2.83 3.76 -10.68
N MET A 92 -3.57 4.19 -9.65
CA MET A 92 -5.00 3.89 -9.55
C MET A 92 -5.78 4.41 -10.77
N ALA A 93 -5.49 5.63 -11.21
CA ALA A 93 -6.13 6.20 -12.40
C ALA A 93 -5.75 5.46 -13.68
N THR A 94 -4.46 5.17 -13.90
CA THR A 94 -3.97 4.48 -15.09
C THR A 94 -4.46 3.04 -15.20
N MET A 95 -4.64 2.36 -14.07
CA MET A 95 -5.09 0.95 -14.02
C MET A 95 -6.58 0.80 -13.71
N GLU A 96 -7.34 1.89 -13.70
CA GLU A 96 -8.79 1.92 -13.41
C GLU A 96 -9.15 1.22 -12.09
N LEU A 97 -8.31 1.40 -11.06
CA LEU A 97 -8.50 0.82 -9.74
C LEU A 97 -9.44 1.71 -8.90
N SER A 98 -10.37 1.08 -8.17
CA SER A 98 -11.19 1.80 -7.19
C SER A 98 -10.43 1.93 -5.87
N ALA A 99 -10.24 3.16 -5.40
CA ALA A 99 -9.61 3.44 -4.10
C ALA A 99 -10.26 2.66 -2.95
N SER A 100 -11.60 2.55 -2.93
CA SER A 100 -12.36 1.80 -1.91
C SER A 100 -12.02 0.30 -1.85
N ARG A 101 -11.46 -0.23 -2.93
CA ARG A 101 -11.03 -1.63 -3.07
C ARG A 101 -9.52 -1.81 -2.97
N CYS A 102 -8.78 -0.71 -2.80
CA CYS A 102 -7.33 -0.74 -2.64
C CYS A 102 -6.94 -0.80 -1.16
N PHE A 103 -5.81 -1.46 -0.92
CA PHE A 103 -5.17 -1.65 0.37
C PHE A 103 -3.87 -0.84 0.40
N GLY A 104 -3.52 -0.32 1.56
CA GLY A 104 -2.29 0.44 1.75
C GLY A 104 -1.57 -0.02 3.01
N TYR A 105 -0.26 -0.17 2.91
CA TYR A 105 0.62 -0.60 3.99
C TYR A 105 1.78 0.39 4.09
N GLY A 106 2.00 0.95 5.28
CA GLY A 106 3.10 1.85 5.56
C GLY A 106 3.74 1.55 6.91
N ASP A 107 5.06 1.67 7.00
CA ASP A 107 5.84 1.46 8.23
C ASP A 107 6.45 2.74 8.79
N HIS A 108 6.11 3.89 8.20
CA HIS A 108 6.70 5.17 8.56
C HIS A 108 5.75 6.37 8.41
N PRO A 109 6.02 7.49 9.10
CA PRO A 109 5.15 8.68 9.11
C PRO A 109 4.85 9.24 7.72
N GLU A 110 5.83 9.22 6.83
CA GLU A 110 5.69 9.74 5.47
C GLU A 110 4.74 8.92 4.60
N SER A 111 4.45 7.66 4.97
CA SER A 111 3.44 6.84 4.31
C SER A 111 2.02 7.34 4.54
N ALA A 112 1.77 8.18 5.55
CA ALA A 112 0.42 8.64 5.90
C ALA A 112 -0.31 9.30 4.72
N GLY A 113 0.40 10.03 3.86
CA GLY A 113 -0.17 10.64 2.65
C GLY A 113 -0.71 9.59 1.69
N MET A 114 0.08 8.54 1.40
CA MET A 114 -0.35 7.41 0.58
C MET A 114 -1.51 6.64 1.22
N LEU A 115 -1.45 6.39 2.54
CA LEU A 115 -2.48 5.65 3.26
C LEU A 115 -3.85 6.37 3.23
N CYS A 116 -3.86 7.71 3.17
CA CYS A 116 -5.09 8.47 2.99
C CYS A 116 -5.76 8.27 1.62
N ALA A 117 -5.03 7.77 0.62
CA ALA A 117 -5.53 7.62 -0.75
C ALA A 117 -6.36 6.36 -0.96
N VAL A 118 -6.26 5.38 -0.06
CA VAL A 118 -6.87 4.06 -0.20
C VAL A 118 -8.01 3.85 0.80
N GLY A 119 -8.94 2.94 0.46
CA GLY A 119 -10.06 2.59 1.32
C GLY A 119 -9.70 1.67 2.49
N ASN A 120 -8.56 0.97 2.41
CA ASN A 120 -8.17 -0.05 3.40
C ASN A 120 -6.73 0.14 3.91
N PRO A 121 -6.42 1.26 4.61
CA PRO A 121 -5.09 1.56 5.13
C PRO A 121 -4.73 0.69 6.34
N ARG A 122 -3.45 0.34 6.48
CA ARG A 122 -2.85 -0.41 7.59
C ARG A 122 -1.45 0.11 7.87
N VAL A 123 -1.10 0.14 9.15
CA VAL A 123 0.24 0.50 9.60
C VAL A 123 0.98 -0.76 10.05
N LEU A 124 2.25 -0.89 9.67
CA LEU A 124 3.11 -2.03 10.00
C LEU A 124 4.19 -1.62 10.98
N GLY A 125 4.56 -2.55 11.88
CA GLY A 125 5.67 -2.38 12.80
C GLY A 125 5.40 -1.37 13.92
N ASP A 126 6.50 -0.92 14.54
CA ASP A 126 6.44 -0.26 15.86
C ASP A 126 6.88 1.21 15.87
N ASP A 127 7.04 1.84 14.70
CA ASP A 127 7.37 3.27 14.63
C ASP A 127 6.28 4.11 15.34
N PRO A 128 6.65 4.85 16.42
CA PRO A 128 5.68 5.48 17.30
C PRO A 128 4.93 6.64 16.62
N GLU A 129 5.56 7.31 15.65
CA GLU A 129 4.95 8.46 14.98
C GLU A 129 3.83 8.01 14.05
N ILE A 130 4.05 6.97 13.24
CA ILE A 130 2.99 6.42 12.37
C ILE A 130 1.92 5.67 13.17
N ARG A 131 2.26 5.01 14.29
CA ARG A 131 1.27 4.42 15.21
C ARG A 131 0.38 5.49 15.86
N ARG A 132 0.93 6.66 16.20
CA ARG A 132 0.11 7.81 16.66
C ARG A 132 -0.89 8.25 15.60
N VAL A 133 -0.44 8.39 14.35
CA VAL A 133 -1.33 8.72 13.21
C VAL A 133 -2.39 7.64 13.01
N ALA A 134 -2.02 6.36 13.10
CA ALA A 134 -2.96 5.25 12.98
C ALA A 134 -4.07 5.34 14.04
N LYS A 135 -3.68 5.59 15.30
CA LYS A 135 -4.63 5.76 16.42
C LYS A 135 -5.57 6.93 16.18
N GLU A 136 -5.06 8.09 15.75
CA GLU A 136 -5.86 9.29 15.48
C GLU A 136 -6.87 9.08 14.34
N ARG A 137 -6.53 8.23 13.37
CA ARG A 137 -7.35 7.96 12.17
C ARG A 137 -8.17 6.67 12.25
N GLY A 138 -8.05 5.91 13.34
CA GLY A 138 -8.71 4.60 13.48
C GLY A 138 -8.18 3.54 12.50
N TRP A 139 -6.94 3.68 12.04
CA TRP A 139 -6.32 2.71 11.13
C TRP A 139 -5.82 1.47 11.89
N PRO A 140 -6.05 0.25 11.38
CA PRO A 140 -5.47 -0.95 11.95
C PRO A 140 -3.94 -0.91 11.95
N THR A 141 -3.35 -1.44 13.01
CA THR A 141 -1.91 -1.70 13.12
C THR A 141 -1.67 -3.22 13.04
N ILE A 142 -0.58 -3.63 12.41
CA ILE A 142 -0.12 -5.02 12.38
C ILE A 142 1.27 -5.03 13.01
N GLU A 143 1.36 -5.66 14.17
CA GLU A 143 2.58 -5.78 14.94
C GLU A 143 3.50 -6.85 14.35
N ALA A 144 4.80 -6.72 14.60
CA ALA A 144 5.73 -7.81 14.35
C ALA A 144 5.37 -9.01 15.23
N PRO A 145 5.67 -10.25 14.77
CA PRO A 145 5.66 -11.38 15.68
C PRO A 145 6.63 -11.10 16.82
N SER A 146 6.11 -11.04 18.05
CA SER A 146 6.92 -10.90 19.26
C SER A 146 7.99 -12.00 19.27
N SER A 147 9.27 -11.61 19.32
CA SER A 147 10.39 -12.51 19.55
C SER A 147 10.47 -12.98 21.02
N ALA A 148 9.33 -13.10 21.70
CA ALA A 148 9.23 -13.71 23.03
C ALA A 148 9.12 -15.24 22.88
N ASN A 149 10.26 -15.87 22.61
CA ASN A 149 10.65 -17.18 23.11
C ASN A 149 12.04 -17.55 22.54
N SER A 150 13.08 -17.24 23.30
CA SER A 150 14.38 -17.91 23.24
C SER A 150 14.86 -18.14 24.66
#